data_AF-G2DW53-F1
#
_entry.id   AF-G2DW53-F1
#
_cell.length_a   1.000
_cell.length_b   1.000
_cell.length_c   1.000
_cell.angle_alpha   90.00
_cell.angle_beta   90.00
_cell.angle_gamma   90.00
#
_symmetry.space_group_name_H-M   'P 1'
#
loop_
_entity.id
_entity.type
_entity.pdbx_description
1 polymer ?
#
loop_
_entity_poly.entity_id
_entity_poly.type
_entity_poly.pdbx_seq_one_letter_code
_entity_poly.pdbx_strand_id
1 'polypeptide(L)'
;MLTEAAWKMTIPFGNKLHEAKGAIEEMLPPLQDSLSDLQAYWAINNLMVESSYIHFIIDRPEVKALDVTRPREFFDRLRITKELAYQCQGKVEISFHGYENDAHELFVIDEVRNYVPLLCAALPELLFFSRTEEPTHALKTLALCQTRVSWPDGRSTREVTRKVIFDTDKVGEFIMRHWPGLNEMTEWLSMSIDENKRISFDVIRCLGLRVPTEADDA
;
A
#
# COMPACT_ATOMS: atom_id res chain seq x y z
N MET A 1 39.78 -6.66 49.24
CA MET A 1 40.34 -7.60 48.24
C MET A 1 39.72 -7.26 46.90
N LEU A 2 40.52 -6.74 45.97
CA LEU A 2 40.12 -6.52 44.57
C LEU A 2 40.49 -7.79 43.80
N THR A 3 39.54 -8.35 43.06
CA THR A 3 39.65 -9.62 42.35
C THR A 3 40.72 -9.57 41.24
N GLU A 4 41.51 -10.64 41.10
CA GLU A 4 42.58 -10.77 40.08
C GLU A 4 42.09 -10.74 38.63
N ALA A 5 40.76 -10.78 38.41
CA ALA A 5 40.11 -10.73 37.11
C ALA A 5 39.70 -9.32 36.65
N ALA A 6 40.21 -8.26 37.30
CA ALA A 6 39.96 -6.89 36.86
C ALA A 6 40.83 -6.57 35.62
N TRP A 7 40.18 -6.20 34.51
CA TRP A 7 40.85 -5.75 33.30
C TRP A 7 41.70 -4.51 33.61
N LYS A 8 43.02 -4.70 33.73
CA LYS A 8 43.98 -3.62 33.92
C LYS A 8 44.52 -3.20 32.57
N MET A 9 44.13 -2.01 32.11
CA MET A 9 44.69 -1.40 30.92
C MET A 9 45.68 -0.31 31.33
N THR A 10 46.93 -0.43 30.89
CA THR A 10 47.94 0.61 31.09
C THR A 10 47.68 1.72 30.06
N ILE A 11 47.14 2.85 30.51
CA ILE A 11 46.92 4.02 29.64
C ILE A 11 48.28 4.72 29.46
N PRO A 12 48.82 4.81 28.24
CA PRO A 12 50.07 5.53 28.00
C PRO A 12 49.87 7.02 28.29
N PHE A 13 50.88 7.64 28.92
CA PHE A 13 50.87 9.07 29.31
C PHE A 13 50.85 10.05 28.12
N GLY A 14 51.09 9.56 26.90
CA GLY A 14 51.09 10.35 25.67
C GLY A 14 50.05 9.84 24.67
N ASN A 15 49.49 10.75 23.87
CA ASN A 15 48.49 10.43 22.85
C ASN A 15 49.15 9.69 21.66
N LYS A 16 49.18 8.34 21.74
CA LYS A 16 49.61 7.48 20.63
C LYS A 16 48.55 7.31 19.53
N LEU A 17 47.32 7.79 19.78
CA LEU A 17 46.20 7.68 18.85
C LEU A 17 46.39 8.58 17.62
N HIS A 18 47.17 9.65 17.75
CA HIS A 18 47.52 10.52 16.62
C HIS A 18 48.25 9.77 15.50
N GLU A 19 49.15 8.85 15.85
CA GLU A 19 49.93 8.08 14.86
C GLU A 19 49.08 7.00 14.17
N ALA A 20 48.04 6.50 14.84
CA ALA A 20 47.12 5.50 14.32
C ALA A 20 45.97 6.09 13.50
N LYS A 21 45.80 7.42 13.47
CA LYS A 21 44.64 8.07 12.84
C LYS A 21 44.44 7.68 11.37
N GLY A 22 45.50 7.71 10.57
CA GLY A 22 45.42 7.35 9.15
C GLY A 22 45.05 5.88 8.93
N ALA A 23 45.61 4.97 9.73
CA ALA A 23 45.27 3.55 9.66
C ALA A 23 43.81 3.28 10.09
N ILE A 24 43.29 4.04 11.06
CA ILE A 24 41.87 3.95 11.47
C ILE A 24 40.97 4.50 10.35
N GLU A 25 41.32 5.63 9.74
CA GLU A 25 40.55 6.23 8.64
C GLU A 25 40.48 5.30 7.41
N GLU A 26 41.55 4.55 7.10
CA GLU A 26 41.54 3.53 6.02
C GLU A 26 40.66 2.31 6.32
N MET A 27 40.43 1.99 7.60
CA MET A 27 39.55 0.88 8.00
C MET A 27 38.07 1.28 8.00
N LEU A 28 37.77 2.58 7.96
CA LEU A 28 36.40 3.07 7.96
C LEU A 28 35.82 3.06 6.53
N PRO A 29 34.54 2.70 6.37
CA PRO A 29 33.85 2.90 5.11
C PRO A 29 33.85 4.40 4.75
N PRO A 30 33.71 4.75 3.46
CA PRO A 30 33.62 6.12 3.03
C PRO A 30 32.52 6.87 3.79
N LEU A 31 32.81 8.13 4.15
CA LEU A 31 31.87 8.98 4.88
C LEU A 31 30.59 9.12 4.05
N GLN A 32 29.50 8.52 4.52
CA GLN A 32 28.19 8.60 3.89
C GLN A 32 27.36 9.70 4.58
N ASP A 33 26.73 10.57 3.80
CA ASP A 33 25.84 11.61 4.32
C ASP A 33 24.47 11.03 4.68
N SER A 34 24.39 10.38 5.84
CA SER A 34 23.15 9.83 6.36
C SER A 34 22.12 10.88 6.76
N LEU A 35 22.51 12.16 6.89
CA LEU A 35 21.61 13.23 7.31
C LEU A 35 20.71 13.67 6.15
N SER A 36 21.28 13.82 4.96
CA SER A 36 20.51 14.12 3.74
C SER A 36 19.48 13.02 3.42
N ASP A 37 19.89 11.75 3.54
CA ASP A 37 19.01 10.59 3.32
C ASP A 37 17.81 10.61 4.29
N LEU A 38 18.08 10.93 5.56
CA LEU A 38 17.09 10.98 6.63
C LEU A 38 16.14 12.18 6.49
N GLN A 39 16.64 13.33 6.01
CA GLN A 39 15.81 14.49 5.68
C GLN A 39 14.87 14.21 4.51
N ALA A 40 15.36 13.60 3.43
CA ALA A 40 14.52 13.19 2.30
C ALA A 40 13.45 12.19 2.74
N TYR A 41 13.83 11.23 3.59
CA TYR A 41 12.91 10.26 4.18
C TYR A 41 11.78 10.92 4.97
N TRP A 42 12.09 11.87 5.86
CA TRP A 42 11.09 12.60 6.64
C TRP A 42 10.21 13.51 5.79
N ALA A 43 10.77 14.18 4.78
CA ALA A 43 10.00 15.03 3.88
C ALA A 43 8.89 14.25 3.16
N ILE A 44 9.21 13.04 2.67
CA ILE A 44 8.22 12.18 2.01
C ILE A 44 7.17 11.68 3.01
N ASN A 45 7.57 11.31 4.23
CA ASN A 45 6.61 10.85 5.24
C ASN A 45 5.64 11.97 5.66
N ASN A 46 6.16 13.18 5.86
CA ASN A 46 5.32 14.35 6.17
C ASN A 46 4.34 14.63 5.03
N LEU A 47 4.81 14.56 3.77
CA LEU A 47 3.94 14.73 2.60
C LEU A 47 2.79 13.70 2.58
N MET A 48 3.07 12.43 2.90
CA MET A 48 2.04 11.38 2.95
C MET A 48 1.05 11.58 4.10
N VAL A 49 1.52 12.01 5.26
CA VAL A 49 0.68 12.27 6.44
C VAL A 49 -0.22 13.48 6.22
N GLU A 50 0.33 14.58 5.72
CA GLU A 50 -0.38 15.83 5.47
C GLU A 50 -1.37 15.72 4.30
N SER A 51 -1.10 14.86 3.33
CA SER A 51 -2.02 14.66 2.23
C SER A 51 -3.29 13.94 2.68
N SER A 52 -4.44 14.41 2.23
CA SER A 52 -5.72 13.69 2.36
C SER A 52 -5.93 12.65 1.25
N TYR A 53 -5.06 12.65 0.24
CA TYR A 53 -5.21 11.85 -0.98
C TYR A 53 -3.84 11.45 -1.54
N ILE A 54 -3.60 10.15 -1.68
CA ILE A 54 -2.36 9.61 -2.23
C ILE A 54 -2.69 8.90 -3.54
N HIS A 55 -2.30 9.51 -4.66
CA HIS A 55 -2.50 8.92 -5.98
C HIS A 55 -1.29 8.07 -6.37
N PHE A 56 -1.48 6.76 -6.48
CA PHE A 56 -0.45 5.84 -6.92
C PHE A 56 -0.73 5.40 -8.35
N ILE A 57 0.12 5.83 -9.28
CA ILE A 57 -0.04 5.56 -10.71
C ILE A 57 0.81 4.35 -11.10
N ILE A 58 0.21 3.37 -11.76
CA ILE A 58 0.86 2.19 -12.35
C ILE A 58 0.94 2.38 -13.87
N ASP A 59 2.15 2.39 -14.41
CA ASP A 59 2.36 2.63 -15.85
C ASP A 59 2.16 1.36 -16.67
N ARG A 60 1.68 1.51 -17.90
CA ARG A 60 1.49 0.40 -18.85
C ARG A 60 2.71 -0.53 -19.03
N PRO A 61 3.97 -0.06 -19.07
CA PRO A 61 5.13 -0.96 -19.12
C PRO A 61 5.23 -1.89 -17.90
N GLU A 62 4.90 -1.41 -16.70
CA GLU A 62 4.85 -2.20 -15.46
C GLU A 62 3.78 -3.30 -15.56
N VAL A 63 2.58 -2.92 -16.04
CA VAL A 63 1.47 -3.87 -16.28
C VAL A 63 1.88 -4.96 -17.28
N LYS A 64 2.51 -4.58 -18.40
CA LYS A 64 2.95 -5.52 -19.44
C LYS A 64 4.06 -6.46 -18.97
N ALA A 65 4.95 -5.96 -18.12
CA ALA A 65 6.01 -6.75 -17.51
C ALA A 65 5.50 -7.65 -16.37
N LEU A 66 4.24 -7.49 -15.95
CA LEU A 66 3.65 -8.13 -14.77
C LEU A 66 4.45 -7.83 -13.49
N ASP A 67 5.06 -6.66 -13.43
CA ASP A 67 5.96 -6.27 -12.33
C ASP A 67 5.17 -5.61 -11.21
N VAL A 68 5.13 -6.25 -10.04
CA VAL A 68 4.43 -5.76 -8.85
C VAL A 68 5.39 -5.20 -7.79
N THR A 69 6.68 -5.06 -8.12
CA THR A 69 7.73 -4.67 -7.17
C THR A 69 7.49 -3.27 -6.63
N ARG A 70 7.32 -2.27 -7.49
CA ARG A 70 7.12 -0.88 -7.07
C ARG A 70 5.81 -0.68 -6.27
N PRO A 71 4.65 -1.26 -6.67
CA PRO A 71 3.47 -1.27 -5.81
C PRO A 71 3.73 -1.88 -4.43
N ARG A 72 4.43 -3.03 -4.35
CA ARG A 72 4.74 -3.68 -3.08
C ARG A 72 5.63 -2.80 -2.20
N GLU A 73 6.71 -2.25 -2.75
CA GLU A 73 7.62 -1.33 -2.06
C GLU A 73 6.90 -0.08 -1.53
N PHE A 74 5.95 0.45 -2.32
CA PHE A 74 5.13 1.58 -1.90
C PHE A 74 4.27 1.24 -0.67
N PHE A 75 3.58 0.08 -0.67
CA PHE A 75 2.79 -0.34 0.48
C PHE A 75 3.64 -0.73 1.69
N ASP A 76 4.84 -1.30 1.47
CA ASP A 76 5.81 -1.56 2.56
C ASP A 76 6.23 -0.26 3.23
N ARG A 77 6.43 0.80 2.46
CA ARG A 77 6.72 2.14 2.99
C ARG A 77 5.59 2.65 3.86
N LEU A 78 4.32 2.49 3.46
CA LEU A 78 3.17 2.91 4.27
C LEU A 78 3.13 2.19 5.63
N ARG A 79 3.72 0.99 5.72
CA ARG A 79 3.78 0.16 6.93
C ARG A 79 5.04 0.33 7.77
N ILE A 80 5.91 1.28 7.43
CA ILE A 80 7.20 1.43 8.12
C ILE A 80 7.06 1.80 9.60
N THR A 81 6.03 2.57 9.95
CA THR A 81 5.62 2.81 11.34
C THR A 81 4.11 2.72 11.50
N LYS A 82 3.67 2.45 12.73
CA LYS A 82 2.23 2.40 13.06
C LYS A 82 1.55 3.74 12.82
N GLU A 83 2.22 4.83 13.18
CA GLU A 83 1.70 6.19 13.03
C GLU A 83 1.47 6.51 11.55
N LEU A 84 2.45 6.23 10.68
CA LEU A 84 2.32 6.48 9.25
C LEU A 84 1.19 5.64 8.65
N ALA A 85 1.16 4.35 8.98
CA ALA A 85 0.12 3.46 8.47
C ALA A 85 -1.28 3.91 8.87
N TYR A 86 -1.47 4.24 10.15
CA TYR A 86 -2.74 4.76 10.67
C TYR A 86 -3.14 6.05 9.96
N GLN A 87 -2.20 6.99 9.78
CA GLN A 87 -2.45 8.25 9.08
C GLN A 87 -2.73 8.07 7.58
N CYS A 88 -2.31 6.95 6.97
CA CYS A 88 -2.54 6.66 5.55
C CYS A 88 -3.77 5.79 5.29
N GLN A 89 -4.51 5.38 6.33
CA GLN A 89 -5.74 4.60 6.20
C GLN A 89 -6.71 5.28 5.23
N GLY A 90 -7.15 4.55 4.21
CA GLY A 90 -8.16 5.04 3.27
C GLY A 90 -7.72 6.19 2.35
N LYS A 91 -6.41 6.44 2.20
CA LYS A 91 -5.93 7.57 1.38
C LYS A 91 -5.46 7.17 -0.02
N VAL A 92 -5.18 5.89 -0.27
CA VAL A 92 -4.51 5.44 -1.50
C VAL A 92 -5.52 5.16 -2.61
N GLU A 93 -5.39 5.87 -3.72
CA GLU A 93 -6.10 5.58 -4.96
C GLU A 93 -5.10 5.07 -6.00
N ILE A 94 -5.32 3.85 -6.51
CA ILE A 94 -4.49 3.23 -7.54
C ILE A 94 -5.08 3.52 -8.91
N SER A 95 -4.28 4.03 -9.84
CA SER A 95 -4.69 4.24 -11.23
C SER A 95 -3.70 3.61 -12.22
N PHE A 96 -4.12 3.48 -13.47
CA PHE A 96 -3.32 2.90 -14.54
C PHE A 96 -3.11 3.94 -15.64
N HIS A 97 -1.84 4.26 -15.94
CA HIS A 97 -1.46 5.21 -16.97
C HIS A 97 -1.02 4.51 -18.27
N GLY A 98 -1.30 5.13 -19.42
CA GLY A 98 -0.93 4.62 -20.75
C GLY A 98 -2.05 3.89 -21.49
N TYR A 99 -3.28 3.99 -20.97
CA TYR A 99 -4.51 3.42 -21.54
C TYR A 99 -5.52 4.48 -22.01
N GLU A 100 -5.15 5.76 -22.01
CA GLU A 100 -6.06 6.90 -22.26
C GLU A 100 -6.66 6.91 -23.67
N ASN A 101 -5.98 6.25 -24.62
CA ASN A 101 -6.44 6.11 -26.00
C ASN A 101 -7.17 4.78 -26.26
N ASP A 102 -7.29 3.90 -25.26
CA ASP A 102 -8.09 2.69 -25.37
C ASP A 102 -9.55 3.02 -25.10
N ALA A 103 -10.44 2.59 -25.99
CA ALA A 103 -11.89 2.78 -25.84
C ALA A 103 -12.51 1.78 -24.86
N HIS A 104 -11.74 0.80 -24.39
CA HIS A 104 -12.16 -0.20 -23.43
C HIS A 104 -11.92 0.26 -22.01
N GLU A 105 -12.82 -0.11 -21.11
CA GLU A 105 -12.58 0.07 -19.68
C GLU A 105 -11.45 -0.86 -19.22
N LEU A 106 -10.65 -0.39 -18.26
CA LEU A 106 -9.46 -1.10 -17.76
C LEU A 106 -9.75 -2.56 -17.40
N PHE A 107 -10.91 -2.84 -16.79
CA PHE A 107 -11.31 -4.20 -16.39
C PHE A 107 -11.71 -5.13 -17.55
N VAL A 108 -11.62 -4.66 -18.79
CA VAL A 108 -11.83 -5.43 -20.03
C VAL A 108 -10.51 -5.68 -20.76
N ILE A 109 -9.49 -4.87 -20.50
CA ILE A 109 -8.20 -4.94 -21.17
C ILE A 109 -7.43 -6.16 -20.64
N ASP A 110 -7.11 -7.11 -21.50
CA ASP A 110 -6.52 -8.40 -21.10
C ASP A 110 -5.22 -8.26 -20.31
N GLU A 111 -4.32 -7.37 -20.71
CA GLU A 111 -3.06 -7.13 -19.99
C GLU A 111 -3.30 -6.62 -18.55
N VAL A 112 -4.30 -5.75 -18.35
CA VAL A 112 -4.69 -5.28 -17.01
C VAL A 112 -5.33 -6.40 -16.22
N ARG A 113 -6.23 -7.19 -16.84
CA ARG A 113 -6.89 -8.33 -16.19
C ARG A 113 -5.92 -9.44 -15.77
N ASN A 114 -4.82 -9.61 -16.50
CA ASN A 114 -3.76 -10.56 -16.15
C ASN A 114 -2.85 -10.04 -15.03
N TYR A 115 -2.63 -8.72 -14.98
CA TYR A 115 -1.80 -8.08 -13.97
C TYR A 115 -2.48 -7.94 -12.61
N VAL A 116 -3.75 -7.52 -12.58
CA VAL A 116 -4.46 -7.19 -11.34
C VAL A 116 -4.49 -8.35 -10.31
N PRO A 117 -4.70 -9.63 -10.69
CA PRO A 117 -4.61 -10.73 -9.72
C PRO A 117 -3.25 -10.82 -9.02
N LEU A 118 -2.15 -10.54 -9.74
CA LEU A 118 -0.80 -10.52 -9.19
C LEU A 118 -0.61 -9.33 -8.24
N LEU A 119 -1.07 -8.15 -8.67
CA LEU A 119 -1.06 -6.93 -7.85
C LEU A 119 -1.82 -7.15 -6.54
N CYS A 120 -3.05 -7.66 -6.60
CA CYS A 120 -3.87 -7.93 -5.42
C CYS A 120 -3.22 -8.96 -4.48
N ALA A 121 -2.64 -10.03 -5.04
CA ALA A 121 -1.91 -11.02 -4.23
C ALA A 121 -0.67 -10.41 -3.55
N ALA A 122 -0.01 -9.46 -4.21
CA ALA A 122 1.11 -8.74 -3.64
C ALA A 122 0.70 -7.76 -2.54
N LEU A 123 -0.57 -7.34 -2.46
CA LEU A 123 -1.06 -6.29 -1.55
C LEU A 123 -2.15 -6.79 -0.57
N PRO A 124 -1.85 -7.67 0.39
CA PRO A 124 -2.83 -8.14 1.39
C PRO A 124 -3.59 -7.02 2.13
N GLU A 125 -2.91 -5.92 2.44
CA GLU A 125 -3.41 -4.74 3.16
C GLU A 125 -4.21 -3.77 2.28
N LEU A 126 -4.48 -4.13 1.02
CA LEU A 126 -5.13 -3.25 0.04
C LEU A 126 -6.39 -2.59 0.61
N LEU A 127 -7.26 -3.34 1.28
CA LEU A 127 -8.53 -2.83 1.80
C LEU A 127 -8.36 -1.79 2.92
N PHE A 128 -7.25 -1.82 3.66
CA PHE A 128 -6.97 -0.87 4.74
C PHE A 128 -6.57 0.52 4.19
N PHE A 129 -5.67 0.51 3.20
CA PHE A 129 -5.12 1.74 2.62
C PHE A 129 -5.96 2.32 1.50
N SER A 130 -6.75 1.50 0.81
CA SER A 130 -7.53 1.93 -0.35
C SER A 130 -8.56 2.99 0.00
N ARG A 131 -8.61 4.03 -0.82
CA ARG A 131 -9.61 5.08 -0.73
C ARG A 131 -11.00 4.52 -1.02
N THR A 132 -11.95 4.94 -0.20
CA THR A 132 -13.39 4.60 -0.30
C THR A 132 -14.27 5.84 -0.41
N GLU A 133 -13.71 7.03 -0.20
CA GLU A 133 -14.35 8.32 -0.40
C GLU A 133 -14.20 8.80 -1.84
N GLU A 134 -15.27 9.35 -2.43
CA GLU A 134 -15.21 9.88 -3.79
C GLU A 134 -14.20 11.05 -3.91
N PRO A 135 -13.54 11.21 -5.08
CA PRO A 135 -13.57 10.31 -6.23
C PRO A 135 -12.80 9.01 -5.95
N THR A 136 -13.43 7.85 -6.18
CA THR A 136 -12.75 6.54 -6.08
C THR A 136 -13.27 5.52 -7.10
N HIS A 137 -12.33 4.91 -7.82
CA HIS A 137 -12.59 3.93 -8.87
C HIS A 137 -11.66 2.71 -8.76
N ALA A 138 -10.55 2.81 -8.03
CA ALA A 138 -9.53 1.77 -7.90
C ALA A 138 -10.11 0.42 -7.44
N LEU A 139 -10.73 0.37 -6.26
CA LEU A 139 -11.27 -0.88 -5.70
C LEU A 139 -12.29 -1.56 -6.62
N LYS A 140 -13.21 -0.77 -7.22
CA LYS A 140 -14.18 -1.28 -8.19
C LYS A 140 -13.47 -1.87 -9.41
N THR A 141 -12.48 -1.15 -9.96
CA THR A 141 -11.72 -1.61 -11.12
C THR A 141 -10.97 -2.90 -10.83
N LEU A 142 -10.28 -2.98 -9.68
CA LEU A 142 -9.51 -4.16 -9.28
C LEU A 142 -10.41 -5.39 -9.06
N ALA A 143 -11.58 -5.20 -8.44
CA ALA A 143 -12.56 -6.26 -8.26
C ALA A 143 -13.11 -6.73 -9.61
N LEU A 144 -13.53 -5.81 -10.51
CA LEU A 144 -14.11 -6.14 -11.81
C LEU A 144 -13.11 -6.82 -12.77
N CYS A 145 -11.81 -6.53 -12.66
CA CYS A 145 -10.78 -7.26 -13.43
C CYS A 145 -10.79 -8.76 -13.12
N GLN A 146 -11.23 -9.15 -11.92
CA GLN A 146 -11.26 -10.53 -11.44
C GLN A 146 -12.62 -11.20 -11.64
N THR A 147 -13.60 -10.51 -12.21
CA THR A 147 -14.92 -11.06 -12.51
C THR A 147 -15.17 -11.16 -14.00
N ARG A 148 -16.20 -11.91 -14.39
CA ARG A 148 -16.76 -11.82 -15.75
C ARG A 148 -17.74 -10.67 -15.78
N VAL A 149 -17.57 -9.79 -16.76
CA VAL A 149 -18.37 -8.59 -16.92
C VAL A 149 -19.13 -8.64 -18.24
N SER A 150 -20.42 -8.29 -18.22
CA SER A 150 -21.26 -8.19 -19.40
C SER A 150 -22.08 -6.90 -19.42
N TRP A 151 -22.45 -6.49 -20.63
CA TRP A 151 -23.27 -5.30 -20.89
C TRP A 151 -24.52 -5.72 -21.65
N PRO A 152 -25.61 -6.08 -20.96
CA PRO A 152 -26.83 -6.54 -21.63
C PRO A 152 -27.38 -5.49 -22.61
N ASP A 153 -27.22 -4.20 -22.26
CA ASP A 153 -27.66 -3.08 -23.06
C ASP A 153 -26.49 -2.41 -23.81
N GLY A 154 -25.34 -3.05 -23.98
CA GLY A 154 -24.16 -2.42 -24.59
C GLY A 154 -23.41 -1.47 -23.64
N ARG A 155 -22.27 -0.95 -24.10
CA ARG A 155 -21.32 -0.20 -23.24
C ARG A 155 -21.79 1.22 -22.94
N SER A 156 -21.31 1.74 -21.82
CA SER A 156 -21.44 3.16 -21.50
C SER A 156 -20.75 4.01 -22.58
N THR A 157 -21.29 5.20 -22.79
CA THR A 157 -20.70 6.23 -23.67
C THR A 157 -20.60 7.53 -22.88
N ARG A 158 -19.98 8.57 -23.46
CA ARG A 158 -19.93 9.89 -22.83
C ARG A 158 -21.30 10.48 -22.49
N GLU A 159 -22.35 10.04 -23.20
CA GLU A 159 -23.70 10.59 -23.10
C GLU A 159 -24.65 9.69 -22.31
N VAL A 160 -24.35 8.39 -22.21
CA VAL A 160 -25.24 7.39 -21.61
C VAL A 160 -24.45 6.44 -20.73
N THR A 161 -24.72 6.52 -19.42
CA THR A 161 -24.27 5.51 -18.45
C THR A 161 -25.16 4.29 -18.54
N ARG A 162 -24.59 3.13 -18.81
CA ARG A 162 -25.31 1.86 -18.87
C ARG A 162 -24.93 0.97 -17.69
N LYS A 163 -25.84 0.06 -17.33
CA LYS A 163 -25.60 -0.89 -16.24
C LYS A 163 -24.61 -1.95 -16.68
N VAL A 164 -23.72 -2.30 -15.77
CA VAL A 164 -22.78 -3.40 -15.90
C VAL A 164 -23.30 -4.56 -15.07
N ILE A 165 -23.34 -5.76 -15.66
CA ILE A 165 -23.60 -7.00 -14.91
C ILE A 165 -22.27 -7.69 -14.67
N PHE A 166 -22.02 -8.08 -13.43
CA PHE A 166 -20.83 -8.80 -13.03
C PHE A 166 -21.19 -9.90 -12.04
N ASP A 167 -20.29 -10.88 -11.93
CA ASP A 167 -20.39 -11.98 -10.97
C ASP A 167 -20.12 -11.48 -9.55
N THR A 168 -21.16 -11.39 -8.72
CA THR A 168 -21.07 -10.92 -7.32
C THR A 168 -20.31 -11.89 -6.44
N ASP A 169 -20.32 -13.19 -6.75
CA ASP A 169 -19.59 -14.19 -5.96
C ASP A 169 -18.09 -13.98 -6.11
N LYS A 170 -17.64 -13.59 -7.32
CA LYS A 170 -16.23 -13.22 -7.57
C LYS A 170 -15.81 -11.93 -6.87
N VAL A 171 -16.71 -10.97 -6.72
CA VAL A 171 -16.45 -9.79 -5.87
C VAL A 171 -16.36 -10.20 -4.40
N GLY A 172 -17.22 -11.12 -3.95
CA GLY A 172 -17.14 -11.72 -2.62
C GLY A 172 -15.80 -12.42 -2.37
N GLU A 173 -15.34 -13.26 -3.30
CA GLU A 173 -14.02 -13.90 -3.24
C GLU A 173 -12.88 -12.89 -3.15
N PHE A 174 -12.95 -11.79 -3.91
CA PHE A 174 -11.98 -10.70 -3.84
C PHE A 174 -11.92 -10.06 -2.44
N ILE A 175 -13.08 -9.74 -1.84
CA ILE A 175 -13.16 -9.17 -0.49
C ILE A 175 -12.59 -10.17 0.53
N MET A 176 -13.06 -11.42 0.48
CA MET A 176 -12.66 -12.48 1.41
C MET A 176 -11.16 -12.76 1.37
N ARG A 177 -10.52 -12.62 0.20
CA ARG A 177 -9.06 -12.78 0.06
C ARG A 177 -8.27 -11.71 0.81
N HIS A 178 -8.75 -10.47 0.84
CA HIS A 178 -8.03 -9.35 1.47
C HIS A 178 -8.48 -9.06 2.90
N TRP A 179 -9.58 -9.67 3.34
CA TRP A 179 -10.08 -9.53 4.71
C TRP A 179 -9.04 -9.89 5.79
N PRO A 180 -8.25 -10.97 5.65
CA PRO A 180 -7.19 -11.28 6.61
C PRO A 180 -6.16 -10.15 6.73
N GLY A 181 -5.77 -9.51 5.62
CA GLY A 181 -4.82 -8.40 5.63
C GLY A 181 -5.39 -7.14 6.27
N LEU A 182 -6.69 -6.86 6.08
CA LEU A 182 -7.37 -5.79 6.83
C LEU A 182 -7.35 -6.08 8.34
N ASN A 183 -7.68 -7.30 8.74
CA ASN A 183 -7.68 -7.70 10.15
C ASN A 183 -6.27 -7.58 10.77
N GLU A 184 -5.24 -8.11 10.08
CA GLU A 184 -3.84 -7.99 10.50
C GLU A 184 -3.45 -6.53 10.72
N MET A 185 -3.80 -5.64 9.79
CA MET A 185 -3.52 -4.20 9.93
C MET A 185 -4.20 -3.60 11.15
N THR A 186 -5.49 -3.88 11.35
CA THR A 186 -6.22 -3.33 12.50
C THR A 186 -5.72 -3.89 13.83
N GLU A 187 -5.31 -5.16 13.88
CA GLU A 187 -4.71 -5.77 15.07
C GLU A 187 -3.32 -5.17 15.36
N TRP A 188 -2.48 -5.08 14.33
CA TRP A 188 -1.14 -4.49 14.44
C TRP A 188 -1.20 -3.03 14.92
N LEU A 189 -2.19 -2.26 14.48
CA LEU A 189 -2.44 -0.89 14.91
C LEU A 189 -3.23 -0.77 16.23
N SER A 190 -3.67 -1.90 16.79
CA SER A 190 -4.48 -1.94 18.02
C SER A 190 -5.77 -1.13 17.93
N MET A 191 -6.40 -1.16 16.74
CA MET A 191 -7.67 -0.51 16.47
C MET A 191 -8.83 -1.31 17.08
N SER A 192 -9.89 -0.61 17.44
CA SER A 192 -11.12 -1.23 17.94
C SER A 192 -11.85 -2.03 16.85
N ILE A 193 -12.72 -2.94 17.28
CA ILE A 193 -13.61 -3.67 16.37
C ILE A 193 -14.53 -2.72 15.58
N ASP A 194 -14.94 -1.60 16.18
CA ASP A 194 -15.82 -0.63 15.54
C ASP A 194 -15.09 0.12 14.41
N GLU A 195 -13.81 0.42 14.59
CA GLU A 195 -12.98 0.99 13.51
C GLU A 195 -12.75 -0.01 12.38
N ASN A 196 -12.48 -1.28 12.69
CA ASN A 196 -12.37 -2.33 11.67
C ASN A 196 -13.69 -2.48 10.89
N LYS A 197 -14.83 -2.53 11.59
CA LYS A 197 -16.17 -2.57 10.98
C LYS A 197 -16.43 -1.35 10.10
N ARG A 198 -16.05 -0.15 10.54
CA ARG A 198 -16.18 1.06 9.74
C ARG A 198 -15.44 0.93 8.40
N ILE A 199 -14.15 0.57 8.43
CA ILE A 199 -13.34 0.40 7.22
C ILE A 199 -13.93 -0.69 6.32
N SER A 200 -14.30 -1.81 6.91
CA SER A 200 -14.96 -2.93 6.23
C SER A 200 -16.23 -2.51 5.49
N PHE A 201 -17.11 -1.75 6.15
CA PHE A 201 -18.36 -1.25 5.58
C PHE A 201 -18.13 -0.18 4.52
N ASP A 202 -17.11 0.68 4.69
CA ASP A 202 -16.69 1.64 3.68
C ASP A 202 -16.25 0.94 2.38
N VAL A 203 -15.49 -0.16 2.49
CA VAL A 203 -15.09 -0.99 1.35
C VAL A 203 -16.31 -1.63 0.66
N ILE A 204 -17.22 -2.23 1.42
CA ILE A 204 -18.43 -2.87 0.88
C ILE A 204 -19.29 -1.84 0.12
N ARG A 205 -19.50 -0.65 0.71
CA ARG A 205 -20.20 0.47 0.05
C ARG A 205 -19.48 0.93 -1.20
N CYS A 206 -18.17 1.07 -1.13
CA CYS A 206 -17.34 1.45 -2.28
C CYS A 206 -17.48 0.43 -3.42
N LEU A 207 -17.66 -0.86 -3.14
CA LEU A 207 -17.90 -1.88 -4.18
C LEU A 207 -19.35 -1.91 -4.70
N GLY A 208 -20.22 -1.02 -4.20
CA GLY A 208 -21.63 -0.94 -4.60
C GLY A 208 -22.51 -2.04 -3.98
N LEU A 209 -22.01 -2.72 -2.95
CA LEU A 209 -22.73 -3.77 -2.24
C LEU A 209 -23.49 -3.17 -1.04
N ARG A 210 -24.55 -3.87 -0.60
CA ARG A 210 -25.30 -3.46 0.59
C ARG A 210 -24.59 -3.93 1.85
N VAL A 211 -24.53 -3.04 2.83
CA VAL A 211 -24.06 -3.36 4.18
C VAL A 211 -25.26 -3.81 5.02
N PRO A 212 -25.12 -4.83 5.88
CA PRO A 212 -26.17 -5.20 6.84
C PRO A 212 -26.53 -4.00 7.72
N THR A 213 -27.82 -3.84 7.98
CA THR A 213 -28.35 -2.85 8.93
C THR A 213 -28.61 -3.51 10.28
N GLU A 214 -28.67 -2.74 11.38
CA GLU A 214 -28.99 -3.29 12.72
C GLU A 214 -30.35 -4.05 12.76
N ALA A 215 -31.21 -3.84 11.76
CA ALA A 215 -32.47 -4.57 11.58
C ALA A 215 -32.30 -5.98 10.98
N ASP A 216 -31.14 -6.28 10.39
CA ASP A 216 -30.82 -7.59 9.79
C ASP A 216 -30.24 -8.58 10.83
N ASP A 217 -29.86 -8.08 12.01
CA ASP A 217 -29.33 -8.85 13.15
C ASP A 217 -30.39 -9.17 14.24
N ALA A 218 -31.67 -8.87 13.97
CA ALA A 218 -32.82 -9.08 14.87
C ALA A 218 -33.71 -10.26 14.42
#